data_AF-A0A6M1YKS4-F1
#
_entry.id   AF-A0A6M1YKS4-F1
#
_cell.length_a   1.000
_cell.length_b   1.000
_cell.length_c   1.000
_cell.angle_alpha   90.00
_cell.angle_beta   90.00
_cell.angle_gamma   90.00
#
_symmetry.space_group_name_H-M   'P 1'
#
loop_
_entity.id
_entity.type
_entity.pdbx_description
1 polymer ?
#
loop_
_entity_poly.entity_id
_entity_poly.type
_entity_poly.pdbx_seq_one_letter_code
_entity_poly.pdbx_strand_id
1 'polypeptide(L)'
;MSLDMNTGDAWRYYKQMLNQAEISQEAQEELAKRDPLFALREKRPAFAFSMAMLFILEDSLSERFTKVMAAHDISALLLTLHAIFIDFQATLSKLCQEDLSMYMPYLQELSRDWKNLETLIRQILHFKETQNLQIADIVKKSEDFMNEVCDFKGEEQYSLAYYLGKQAGQDWVPFPFMRIVQHLHEEFKTIGAHSILQKWFDEMDTLIAKTQSSEL
;
A
#
# COMPACT_ATOMS: atom_id res chain seq x y z
N MET A 1 18.41 -31.45 38.88
CA MET A 1 19.38 -31.48 39.98
C MET A 1 19.43 -30.10 40.60
N SER A 2 18.72 -29.88 41.72
CA SER A 2 18.81 -28.66 42.52
C SER A 2 19.95 -28.82 43.53
N LEU A 3 20.94 -27.94 43.47
CA LEU A 3 21.99 -27.87 44.48
C LEU A 3 21.47 -27.05 45.67
N ASP A 4 21.14 -27.74 46.76
CA ASP A 4 20.94 -27.12 48.08
C ASP A 4 22.33 -26.67 48.60
N MET A 5 22.67 -25.40 48.36
CA MET A 5 23.86 -24.79 48.98
C MET A 5 23.50 -24.34 50.39
N ASN A 6 24.18 -24.92 51.39
CA ASN A 6 24.13 -24.47 52.78
C ASN A 6 24.58 -23.00 52.88
N THR A 7 23.83 -22.17 53.61
CA THR A 7 24.04 -20.72 53.77
C THR A 7 25.46 -20.33 54.20
N GLY A 8 26.20 -21.23 54.87
CA GLY A 8 27.60 -21.01 55.23
C GLY A 8 28.57 -20.97 54.03
N ASP A 9 28.33 -21.79 53.01
CA ASP A 9 29.16 -21.85 51.81
C ASP A 9 28.86 -20.70 50.85
N ALA A 10 27.60 -20.26 50.80
CA ALA A 10 27.19 -19.06 50.09
C ALA A 10 27.88 -17.80 50.64
N TRP A 11 28.05 -17.72 51.98
CA TRP A 11 28.72 -16.58 52.61
C TRP A 11 30.23 -16.54 52.35
N ARG A 12 30.89 -17.71 52.29
CA ARG A 12 32.31 -17.80 51.91
C ARG A 12 32.54 -17.42 50.45
N TYR A 13 31.67 -17.90 49.56
CA TYR A 13 31.70 -17.52 48.15
C TYR A 13 31.47 -16.00 47.99
N TYR A 14 30.51 -15.43 48.72
CA TYR A 14 30.24 -13.99 48.71
C TYR A 14 31.42 -13.16 49.23
N LYS A 15 32.08 -13.58 50.31
CA LYS A 15 33.32 -12.91 50.80
C LYS A 15 34.47 -13.00 49.80
N GLN A 16 34.63 -14.13 49.13
CA GLN A 16 35.66 -14.30 48.10
C GLN A 16 35.37 -13.44 46.87
N MET A 17 34.10 -13.31 46.47
CA MET A 17 33.68 -12.39 45.42
C MET A 17 33.84 -10.92 45.81
N LEU A 18 33.55 -10.55 47.06
CA LEU A 18 33.76 -9.19 47.56
C LEU A 18 35.24 -8.81 47.59
N ASN A 19 36.13 -9.70 48.06
CA ASN A 19 37.57 -9.47 48.00
C ASN A 19 38.09 -9.39 46.56
N GLN A 20 37.56 -10.19 45.63
CA GLN A 20 37.88 -10.08 44.20
C GLN A 20 37.33 -8.79 43.58
N ALA A 21 36.16 -8.33 44.04
CA ALA A 21 35.55 -7.08 43.60
C ALA A 21 36.31 -5.85 44.12
N GLU A 22 36.84 -5.89 45.34
CA GLU A 22 37.71 -4.82 45.89
C GLU A 22 39.04 -4.72 45.14
N ILE A 23 39.69 -5.86 44.85
CA ILE A 23 40.90 -5.92 44.00
C ILE A 23 40.58 -5.45 42.57
N SER A 24 39.37 -5.75 42.07
CA SER A 24 38.88 -5.26 40.78
C SER A 24 38.57 -3.77 40.80
N GLN A 25 38.13 -3.20 41.93
CA GLN A 25 37.78 -1.79 42.07
C GLN A 25 39.03 -0.91 42.04
N GLU A 26 40.11 -1.30 42.73
CA GLU A 26 41.40 -0.59 42.65
C GLU A 26 42.00 -0.67 41.24
N ALA A 27 41.89 -1.83 40.58
CA ALA A 27 42.32 -2.00 39.19
C ALA A 27 41.45 -1.16 38.22
N GLN A 28 40.15 -1.05 38.47
CA GLN A 28 39.21 -0.23 37.69
C GLN A 28 39.41 1.27 37.92
N GLU A 29 39.80 1.72 39.12
CA GLU A 29 40.15 3.12 39.39
C GLU A 29 41.48 3.51 38.71
N GLU A 30 42.47 2.61 38.70
CA GLU A 30 43.72 2.78 37.94
C GLU A 30 43.46 2.84 36.42
N LEU A 31 42.54 2.01 35.90
CA LEU A 31 42.12 2.01 34.49
C LEU A 31 41.27 3.25 34.13
N ALA A 32 40.39 3.70 35.01
CA ALA A 32 39.57 4.92 34.81
C ALA A 32 40.41 6.20 34.85
N LYS A 33 41.53 6.21 35.58
CA LYS A 33 42.54 7.28 35.52
C LYS A 33 43.30 7.28 34.19
N ARG A 34 43.45 6.12 33.54
CA ARG A 34 44.16 5.96 32.26
C ARG A 34 43.28 6.20 31.03
N ASP A 35 41.98 5.92 31.11
CA ASP A 35 41.03 6.16 30.02
C ASP A 35 39.64 6.60 30.54
N PRO A 36 39.28 7.89 30.45
CA PRO A 36 38.02 8.41 30.97
C PRO A 36 36.78 7.91 30.21
N LEU A 37 36.94 7.24 29.07
CA LEU A 37 35.82 6.65 28.33
C LEU A 37 35.33 5.31 28.92
N PHE A 38 36.11 4.68 29.81
CA PHE A 38 35.74 3.40 30.42
C PHE A 38 34.60 3.55 31.44
N ALA A 39 34.57 4.66 32.19
CA ALA A 39 33.56 4.95 33.22
C ALA A 39 32.14 5.15 32.66
N LEU A 40 32.00 5.41 31.35
CA LEU A 40 30.71 5.59 30.68
C LEU A 40 30.05 4.26 30.26
N ARG A 41 30.78 3.13 30.30
CA ARG A 41 30.34 1.88 29.66
C ARG A 41 29.58 0.91 30.57
N GLU A 42 29.68 1.02 31.90
CA GLU A 42 29.18 -0.03 32.82
C GLU A 42 27.77 0.16 33.42
N LYS A 43 27.12 1.33 33.29
CA LYS A 43 25.81 1.56 33.95
C LYS A 43 24.59 1.17 33.10
N ARG A 44 24.39 -0.07 32.61
CA ARG A 44 23.19 -0.36 31.77
C ARG A 44 22.46 -1.73 31.86
N PRO A 45 22.26 -2.40 33.03
CA PRO A 45 21.23 -3.44 33.11
C PRO A 45 19.81 -2.84 33.22
N ALA A 46 19.62 -1.76 34.00
CA ALA A 46 18.31 -1.10 34.15
C ALA A 46 17.85 -0.36 32.87
N PHE A 47 18.78 0.20 32.10
CA PHE A 47 18.50 0.86 30.82
C PHE A 47 18.08 -0.15 29.74
N ALA A 48 18.69 -1.34 29.71
CA ALA A 48 18.32 -2.38 28.76
C ALA A 48 16.90 -2.90 29.00
N PHE A 49 16.49 -3.06 30.27
CA PHE A 49 15.14 -3.50 30.61
C PHE A 49 14.07 -2.42 30.34
N SER A 50 14.36 -1.15 30.65
CA SER A 50 13.45 -0.04 30.33
C SER A 50 13.31 0.20 28.82
N MET A 51 14.40 0.04 28.05
CA MET A 51 14.36 0.11 26.58
C MET A 51 13.60 -1.08 26.01
N ALA A 52 13.80 -2.31 26.50
CA ALA A 52 13.05 -3.48 26.03
C ALA A 52 11.54 -3.35 26.30
N MET A 53 11.14 -2.80 27.45
CA MET A 53 9.72 -2.59 27.75
C MET A 53 9.11 -1.43 26.95
N LEU A 54 9.90 -0.38 26.67
CA LEU A 54 9.53 0.66 25.70
C LEU A 54 9.34 0.05 24.30
N PHE A 55 10.27 -0.76 23.80
CA PHE A 55 10.14 -1.43 22.50
C PHE A 55 8.92 -2.36 22.42
N ILE A 56 8.61 -3.11 23.48
CA ILE A 56 7.42 -4.00 23.49
C ILE A 56 6.11 -3.21 23.52
N LEU A 57 6.08 -2.08 24.24
CA LEU A 57 4.91 -1.18 24.25
C LEU A 57 4.79 -0.40 22.93
N GLU A 58 5.92 0.01 22.35
CA GLU A 58 6.01 0.72 21.07
C GLU A 58 5.62 -0.19 19.91
N ASP A 59 6.03 -1.47 19.89
CA ASP A 59 5.59 -2.45 18.89
C ASP A 59 4.08 -2.73 19.01
N SER A 60 3.54 -2.93 20.22
CA SER A 60 2.11 -3.27 20.36
C SER A 60 1.16 -2.08 20.14
N LEU A 61 1.62 -0.85 20.45
CA LEU A 61 0.87 0.37 20.19
C LEU A 61 1.07 0.82 18.74
N SER A 62 2.26 0.68 18.15
CA SER A 62 2.53 0.95 16.74
C SER A 62 1.68 0.04 15.85
N GLU A 63 1.61 -1.27 16.11
CA GLU A 63 0.75 -2.19 15.33
C GLU A 63 -0.74 -1.84 15.44
N ARG A 64 -1.21 -1.41 16.62
CA ARG A 64 -2.61 -1.03 16.81
C ARG A 64 -2.91 0.35 16.23
N PHE A 65 -2.00 1.32 16.34
CA PHE A 65 -2.14 2.64 15.74
C PHE A 65 -1.99 2.59 14.22
N THR A 66 -1.05 1.82 13.66
CA THR A 66 -0.97 1.58 12.21
C THR A 66 -2.18 0.83 11.70
N LYS A 67 -2.70 -0.19 12.39
CA LYS A 67 -3.96 -0.85 11.99
C LYS A 67 -5.18 0.08 12.07
N VAL A 68 -5.30 0.91 13.11
CA VAL A 68 -6.44 1.84 13.27
C VAL A 68 -6.33 3.04 12.32
N MET A 69 -5.12 3.57 12.07
CA MET A 69 -4.88 4.61 11.08
C MET A 69 -5.02 4.08 9.65
N ALA A 70 -4.52 2.87 9.34
CA ALA A 70 -4.67 2.23 8.04
C ALA A 70 -6.12 1.81 7.75
N ALA A 71 -6.93 1.46 8.76
CA ALA A 71 -8.35 1.15 8.57
C ALA A 71 -9.18 2.39 8.20
N HIS A 72 -8.85 3.56 8.77
CA HIS A 72 -9.44 4.84 8.34
C HIS A 72 -8.97 5.27 6.93
N ASP A 73 -7.74 4.93 6.57
CA ASP A 73 -7.20 5.21 5.23
C ASP A 73 -7.87 4.34 4.15
N ILE A 74 -8.04 3.03 4.40
CA ILE A 74 -8.59 2.12 3.37
C ILE A 74 -10.05 2.42 3.05
N SER A 75 -10.87 2.76 4.06
CA SER A 75 -12.27 3.14 3.79
C SER A 75 -12.33 4.40 2.92
N ALA A 76 -11.48 5.40 3.18
CA ALA A 76 -11.36 6.59 2.36
C ALA A 76 -10.85 6.28 0.94
N LEU A 77 -9.87 5.37 0.81
CA LEU A 77 -9.37 4.90 -0.48
C LEU A 77 -10.46 4.16 -1.28
N LEU A 78 -11.29 3.34 -0.62
CA LEU A 78 -12.41 2.64 -1.27
C LEU A 78 -13.52 3.61 -1.71
N LEU A 79 -13.85 4.60 -0.89
CA LEU A 79 -14.79 5.66 -1.27
C LEU A 79 -14.25 6.50 -2.45
N THR A 80 -12.95 6.78 -2.44
CA THR A 80 -12.30 7.47 -3.56
C THR A 80 -12.32 6.59 -4.82
N LEU A 81 -12.11 5.28 -4.67
CA LEU A 81 -12.15 4.32 -5.78
C LEU A 81 -13.55 4.24 -6.38
N HIS A 82 -14.57 4.22 -5.53
CA HIS A 82 -15.96 4.29 -5.94
C HIS A 82 -16.25 5.52 -6.80
N ALA A 83 -15.86 6.71 -6.32
CA ALA A 83 -16.05 7.96 -7.05
C ALA A 83 -15.32 7.95 -8.41
N ILE A 84 -14.07 7.48 -8.45
CA ILE A 84 -13.29 7.41 -9.69
C ILE A 84 -13.92 6.43 -10.70
N PHE A 85 -14.45 5.29 -10.25
CA PHE A 85 -15.16 4.38 -11.16
C PHE A 85 -16.41 5.02 -11.75
N ILE A 86 -17.18 5.79 -10.97
CA ILE A 86 -18.33 6.54 -11.46
C ILE A 86 -17.89 7.59 -12.49
N ASP A 87 -16.84 8.37 -12.20
CA ASP A 87 -16.34 9.39 -13.11
C ASP A 87 -15.84 8.76 -14.43
N PHE A 88 -15.07 7.68 -14.33
CA PHE A 88 -14.56 6.97 -15.51
C PHE A 88 -15.68 6.35 -16.35
N GLN A 89 -16.68 5.75 -15.70
CA GLN A 89 -17.89 5.25 -16.35
C GLN A 89 -18.65 6.38 -17.06
N ALA A 90 -18.82 7.53 -16.41
CA ALA A 90 -19.47 8.70 -16.99
C ALA A 90 -18.71 9.20 -18.22
N THR A 91 -17.38 9.27 -18.17
CA THR A 91 -16.55 9.62 -19.33
C THR A 91 -16.75 8.63 -20.47
N LEU A 92 -16.65 7.31 -20.23
CA LEU A 92 -16.89 6.28 -21.26
C LEU A 92 -18.31 6.32 -21.82
N SER A 93 -19.31 6.69 -21.02
CA SER A 93 -20.70 6.78 -21.48
C SER A 93 -20.91 7.85 -22.56
N LYS A 94 -20.10 8.92 -22.56
CA LYS A 94 -20.14 9.96 -23.60
C LYS A 94 -19.80 9.37 -24.97
N LEU A 95 -18.85 8.43 -25.01
CA LEU A 95 -18.45 7.71 -26.22
C LEU A 95 -19.57 6.82 -26.78
N CYS A 96 -20.55 6.43 -25.98
CA CYS A 96 -21.68 5.63 -26.47
C CYS A 96 -22.70 6.49 -27.21
N GLN A 97 -22.75 7.79 -26.92
CA GLN A 97 -23.73 8.73 -27.46
C GLN A 97 -23.23 9.32 -28.79
N GLU A 98 -21.97 9.73 -28.83
CA GLU A 98 -21.35 10.39 -29.97
C GLU A 98 -19.88 9.97 -30.13
N ASP A 99 -19.36 10.08 -31.36
CA ASP A 99 -17.97 9.80 -31.65
C ASP A 99 -17.09 10.98 -31.19
N LEU A 100 -16.44 10.80 -30.04
CA LEU A 100 -15.50 11.77 -29.46
C LEU A 100 -14.04 11.40 -29.71
N SER A 101 -13.76 10.43 -30.59
CA SER A 101 -12.40 9.93 -30.86
C SER A 101 -11.42 11.01 -31.33
N MET A 102 -11.92 12.08 -31.95
CA MET A 102 -11.11 13.21 -32.43
C MET A 102 -11.20 14.44 -31.51
N TYR A 103 -12.02 14.42 -30.46
CA TYR A 103 -12.21 15.56 -29.58
C TYR A 103 -11.16 15.58 -28.46
N MET A 104 -10.16 16.46 -28.59
CA MET A 104 -9.03 16.52 -27.66
C MET A 104 -9.40 16.61 -26.18
N PRO A 105 -10.29 17.53 -25.76
CA PRO A 105 -10.65 17.65 -24.34
C PRO A 105 -11.21 16.36 -23.75
N TYR A 106 -11.98 15.60 -24.54
CA TYR A 106 -12.47 14.28 -24.13
C TYR A 106 -11.35 13.26 -23.98
N LEU A 107 -10.43 13.18 -24.94
CA LEU A 107 -9.31 12.23 -24.87
C LEU A 107 -8.36 12.52 -23.70
N GLN A 108 -8.19 13.79 -23.35
CA GLN A 108 -7.45 14.23 -22.16
C GLN A 108 -8.18 13.87 -20.87
N GLU A 109 -9.50 14.09 -20.82
CA GLU A 109 -10.36 13.67 -19.70
C GLU A 109 -10.28 12.15 -19.49
N LEU A 110 -10.46 11.36 -20.54
CA LEU A 110 -10.36 9.90 -20.52
C LEU A 110 -8.98 9.42 -20.01
N SER A 111 -7.89 10.04 -20.48
CA SER A 111 -6.54 9.70 -20.05
C SER A 111 -6.29 10.06 -18.58
N ARG A 112 -6.84 11.20 -18.12
CA ARG A 112 -6.74 11.63 -16.72
C ARG A 112 -7.50 10.70 -15.79
N ASP A 113 -8.73 10.34 -16.15
CA ASP A 113 -9.58 9.47 -15.32
C ASP A 113 -8.94 8.08 -15.20
N TRP A 114 -8.40 7.54 -16.31
CA TRP A 114 -7.60 6.32 -16.30
C TRP A 114 -6.38 6.42 -15.37
N LYS A 115 -5.65 7.54 -15.39
CA LYS A 115 -4.50 7.75 -14.50
C LYS A 115 -4.88 7.83 -13.04
N ASN A 116 -6.00 8.44 -12.71
CA ASN A 116 -6.51 8.49 -11.35
C ASN A 116 -6.83 7.07 -10.86
N LEU A 117 -7.49 6.27 -11.70
CA LEU A 117 -7.82 4.87 -11.42
C LEU A 117 -6.56 4.02 -11.22
N GLU A 118 -5.62 4.10 -12.17
CA GLU A 118 -4.33 3.39 -12.10
C GLU A 118 -3.55 3.75 -10.82
N THR A 119 -3.48 5.04 -10.49
CA THR A 119 -2.75 5.52 -9.31
C THR A 119 -3.38 5.01 -8.03
N LEU A 120 -4.70 5.09 -7.91
CA LEU A 120 -5.39 4.69 -6.69
C LEU A 120 -5.35 3.17 -6.48
N ILE A 121 -5.56 2.37 -7.53
CA ILE A 121 -5.43 0.91 -7.43
C ILE A 121 -4.02 0.52 -6.98
N ARG A 122 -2.97 1.16 -7.52
CA ARG A 122 -1.59 0.94 -7.08
C ARG A 122 -1.37 1.33 -5.61
N GLN A 123 -1.97 2.42 -5.15
CA GLN A 123 -1.91 2.82 -3.74
C GLN A 123 -2.56 1.78 -2.83
N ILE A 124 -3.76 1.29 -3.19
CA ILE A 124 -4.46 0.25 -2.43
C ILE A 124 -3.65 -1.06 -2.42
N LEU A 125 -3.01 -1.41 -3.55
CA LEU A 125 -2.11 -2.56 -3.64
C LEU A 125 -0.85 -2.41 -2.79
N HIS A 126 -0.32 -1.20 -2.63
CA HIS A 126 0.80 -0.96 -1.73
C HIS A 126 0.38 -1.14 -0.26
N PHE A 127 -0.87 -0.82 0.06
CA PHE A 127 -1.48 -1.03 1.38
C PHE A 127 -1.86 -2.49 1.70
N LYS A 128 -1.60 -3.44 0.79
CA LYS A 128 -2.05 -4.86 0.81
C LYS A 128 -1.34 -5.73 1.86
N GLU A 129 -1.08 -5.18 3.05
CA GLU A 129 -0.87 -5.93 4.30
C GLU A 129 -2.21 -6.19 5.04
N THR A 130 -3.34 -5.75 4.49
CA THR A 130 -4.65 -5.89 5.14
C THR A 130 -5.28 -7.27 4.90
N GLN A 131 -5.49 -8.03 5.98
CA GLN A 131 -6.11 -9.36 6.02
C GLN A 131 -7.63 -9.37 5.71
N ASN A 132 -8.19 -8.34 5.09
CA ASN A 132 -9.62 -8.27 4.80
C ASN A 132 -9.94 -8.90 3.43
N LEU A 133 -10.60 -10.06 3.44
CA LEU A 133 -10.97 -10.83 2.25
C LEU A 133 -11.86 -10.05 1.26
N GLN A 134 -12.71 -9.15 1.74
CA GLN A 134 -13.59 -8.35 0.86
C GLN A 134 -12.80 -7.30 0.09
N ILE A 135 -11.87 -6.62 0.76
CA ILE A 135 -10.99 -5.63 0.13
C ILE A 135 -10.09 -6.33 -0.89
N ALA A 136 -9.57 -7.50 -0.56
CA ALA A 136 -8.77 -8.29 -1.49
C ALA A 136 -9.56 -8.67 -2.77
N ASP A 137 -10.85 -9.00 -2.66
CA ASP A 137 -11.70 -9.28 -3.82
C ASP A 137 -11.96 -8.03 -4.68
N ILE A 138 -12.27 -6.88 -4.05
CA ILE A 138 -12.47 -5.60 -4.78
C ILE A 138 -11.21 -5.22 -5.54
N VAL A 139 -10.06 -5.29 -4.87
CA VAL A 139 -8.76 -4.94 -5.46
C VAL A 139 -8.43 -5.89 -6.60
N LYS A 140 -8.60 -7.19 -6.41
CA LYS A 140 -8.33 -8.18 -7.47
C LYS A 140 -9.22 -7.94 -8.69
N LYS A 141 -10.52 -7.72 -8.49
CA LYS A 141 -11.44 -7.43 -9.60
C LYS A 141 -11.11 -6.11 -10.30
N SER A 142 -10.63 -5.11 -9.54
CA SER A 142 -10.15 -3.85 -10.11
C SER A 142 -8.88 -4.08 -10.94
N GLU A 143 -7.95 -4.92 -10.47
CA GLU A 143 -6.77 -5.34 -11.26
C GLU A 143 -7.17 -6.10 -12.53
N ASP A 144 -8.13 -7.03 -12.44
CA ASP A 144 -8.63 -7.80 -13.58
C ASP A 144 -9.25 -6.88 -14.65
N PHE A 145 -10.09 -5.93 -14.23
CA PHE A 145 -10.65 -4.89 -15.12
C PHE A 145 -9.55 -4.05 -15.78
N MET A 146 -8.57 -3.59 -15.01
CA MET A 146 -7.46 -2.80 -15.54
C MET A 146 -6.66 -3.58 -16.57
N ASN A 147 -6.39 -4.87 -16.31
CA ASN A 147 -5.68 -5.74 -17.25
C ASN A 147 -6.45 -5.90 -18.55
N GLU A 148 -7.77 -6.04 -18.48
CA GLU A 148 -8.60 -6.14 -19.68
C GLU A 148 -8.51 -4.88 -20.56
N VAL A 149 -8.60 -3.69 -19.95
CA VAL A 149 -8.40 -2.43 -20.67
C VAL A 149 -6.96 -2.29 -21.17
N CYS A 150 -5.98 -2.85 -20.44
CA CYS A 150 -4.57 -2.88 -20.85
C CYS A 150 -4.29 -3.81 -22.02
N ASP A 151 -5.09 -4.85 -22.22
CA ASP A 151 -4.94 -5.80 -23.30
C ASP A 151 -5.72 -5.38 -24.55
N PHE A 152 -6.66 -4.44 -24.42
CA PHE A 152 -7.42 -3.92 -25.56
C PHE A 152 -6.56 -3.09 -26.51
N LYS A 153 -6.41 -3.56 -27.74
CA LYS A 153 -5.64 -2.88 -28.80
C LYS A 153 -6.48 -2.48 -30.00
N GLY A 154 -7.72 -2.98 -30.11
CA GLY A 154 -8.47 -2.93 -31.36
C GLY A 154 -7.64 -3.53 -32.51
N GLU A 155 -7.42 -2.73 -33.55
CA GLU A 155 -6.56 -3.06 -34.71
C GLU A 155 -5.12 -2.52 -34.61
N GLU A 156 -4.74 -1.90 -33.50
CA GLU A 156 -3.48 -1.16 -33.37
C GLU A 156 -2.34 -1.96 -32.73
N GLN A 157 -1.11 -1.45 -32.88
CA GLN A 157 0.10 -2.10 -32.35
C GLN A 157 0.19 -2.03 -30.83
N TYR A 158 -0.20 -0.90 -30.24
CA TYR A 158 -0.15 -0.65 -28.80
C TYR A 158 -1.55 -0.60 -28.22
N SER A 159 -1.67 -0.93 -26.93
CA SER A 159 -2.98 -0.98 -26.26
C SER A 159 -3.51 0.39 -25.88
N LEU A 160 -4.82 0.43 -25.62
CA LEU A 160 -5.50 1.61 -25.08
C LEU A 160 -4.79 2.11 -23.82
N ALA A 161 -4.47 1.25 -22.87
CA ALA A 161 -3.75 1.64 -21.66
C ALA A 161 -2.35 2.21 -21.92
N TYR A 162 -1.64 1.77 -22.97
CA TYR A 162 -0.37 2.40 -23.35
C TYR A 162 -0.58 3.87 -23.69
N TYR A 163 -1.63 4.19 -24.46
CA TYR A 163 -1.95 5.56 -24.83
C TYR A 163 -2.51 6.36 -23.66
N LEU A 164 -3.52 5.85 -22.94
CA LEU A 164 -4.05 6.49 -21.74
C LEU A 164 -2.95 6.78 -20.72
N GLY A 165 -2.01 5.84 -20.58
CA GLY A 165 -0.87 5.93 -19.69
C GLY A 165 0.16 7.00 -20.06
N LYS A 166 0.30 7.33 -21.35
CA LYS A 166 1.28 8.31 -21.84
C LYS A 166 0.71 9.68 -22.14
N GLN A 167 -0.59 9.77 -22.43
CA GLN A 167 -1.20 11.01 -22.94
C GLN A 167 -1.85 11.89 -21.87
N ALA A 168 -1.92 11.45 -20.61
CA ALA A 168 -2.39 12.31 -19.53
C ALA A 168 -1.52 13.58 -19.42
N GLY A 169 -2.14 14.75 -19.66
CA GLY A 169 -1.48 16.05 -19.62
C GLY A 169 -0.66 16.43 -20.85
N GLN A 170 -0.77 15.69 -21.96
CA GLN A 170 -0.16 16.06 -23.24
C GLN A 170 -1.10 16.92 -24.09
N ASP A 171 -0.55 17.89 -24.83
CA ASP A 171 -1.31 18.77 -25.74
C ASP A 171 -1.60 18.14 -27.11
N TRP A 172 -1.09 16.93 -27.35
CA TRP A 172 -1.24 16.21 -28.60
C TRP A 172 -1.57 14.75 -28.34
N VAL A 173 -2.31 14.13 -29.27
CA VAL A 173 -2.70 12.73 -29.20
C VAL A 173 -2.32 12.02 -30.50
N PRO A 174 -1.65 10.84 -30.42
CA PRO A 174 -1.35 10.04 -31.61
C PRO A 174 -2.60 9.54 -32.33
N PHE A 175 -2.58 9.50 -33.67
CA PHE A 175 -3.64 8.91 -34.48
C PHE A 175 -4.06 7.49 -34.05
N PRO A 176 -3.13 6.58 -33.69
CA PRO A 176 -3.53 5.26 -33.18
C PRO A 176 -4.43 5.31 -31.95
N PHE A 177 -4.22 6.26 -31.03
CA PHE A 177 -5.11 6.40 -29.86
C PHE A 177 -6.52 6.79 -30.29
N MET A 178 -6.63 7.75 -31.23
CA MET A 178 -7.92 8.14 -31.81
C MET A 178 -8.62 6.94 -32.47
N ARG A 179 -7.88 6.12 -33.25
CA ARG A 179 -8.44 4.93 -33.92
C ARG A 179 -8.96 3.89 -32.93
N ILE A 180 -8.27 3.66 -31.82
CA ILE A 180 -8.74 2.74 -30.77
C ILE A 180 -10.05 3.26 -30.16
N VAL A 181 -10.13 4.55 -29.85
CA VAL A 181 -11.34 5.16 -29.27
C VAL A 181 -12.49 5.16 -30.27
N GLN A 182 -12.21 5.44 -31.54
CA GLN A 182 -13.19 5.34 -32.62
C GLN A 182 -13.71 3.90 -32.76
N HIS A 183 -12.83 2.91 -32.71
CA HIS A 183 -13.20 1.51 -32.80
C HIS A 183 -14.16 1.09 -31.66
N LEU A 184 -13.92 1.56 -30.43
CA LEU A 184 -14.85 1.35 -29.32
C LEU A 184 -16.24 1.92 -29.61
N HIS A 185 -16.31 3.15 -30.13
CA HIS A 185 -17.58 3.78 -30.51
C HIS A 185 -18.31 2.98 -31.61
N GLU A 186 -17.59 2.63 -32.68
CA GLU A 186 -18.15 1.91 -33.83
C GLU A 186 -18.62 0.50 -33.45
N GLU A 187 -17.85 -0.20 -32.61
CA GLU A 187 -18.24 -1.50 -32.05
C GLU A 187 -19.53 -1.37 -31.23
N PHE A 188 -19.59 -0.42 -30.29
CA PHE A 188 -20.80 -0.19 -29.49
C PHE A 188 -22.01 0.18 -30.35
N LYS A 189 -21.84 1.04 -31.36
CA LYS A 189 -22.90 1.37 -32.33
C LYS A 189 -23.41 0.15 -33.09
N THR A 190 -22.53 -0.80 -33.41
CA THR A 190 -22.84 -1.95 -34.26
C THR A 190 -23.46 -3.09 -33.47
N ILE A 191 -22.89 -3.45 -32.32
CA ILE A 191 -23.27 -4.65 -31.55
C ILE A 191 -23.82 -4.33 -30.15
N GLY A 192 -23.86 -3.07 -29.74
CA GLY A 192 -24.54 -2.57 -28.54
C GLY A 192 -24.16 -3.35 -27.28
N ALA A 193 -25.13 -4.09 -26.74
CA ALA A 193 -24.96 -4.85 -25.50
C ALA A 193 -23.90 -5.97 -25.56
N HIS A 194 -23.43 -6.33 -26.75
CA HIS A 194 -22.38 -7.34 -26.95
C HIS A 194 -20.99 -6.72 -27.17
N SER A 195 -20.86 -5.40 -27.11
CA SER A 195 -19.58 -4.70 -27.26
C SER A 195 -18.68 -4.82 -26.05
N ILE A 196 -17.38 -4.63 -26.26
CA ILE A 196 -16.40 -4.53 -25.17
C ILE A 196 -16.74 -3.38 -24.20
N LEU A 197 -17.25 -2.25 -24.70
CA LEU A 197 -17.68 -1.12 -23.87
C LEU A 197 -18.80 -1.53 -22.91
N GLN A 198 -19.80 -2.29 -23.38
CA GLN A 198 -20.85 -2.78 -22.50
C GLN A 198 -20.29 -3.72 -21.43
N LYS A 199 -19.39 -4.62 -21.81
CA LYS A 199 -18.74 -5.53 -20.86
C LYS A 199 -18.01 -4.75 -19.76
N TRP A 200 -17.29 -3.68 -20.12
CA TRP A 200 -16.64 -2.81 -19.15
C TRP A 200 -17.63 -2.09 -18.25
N PHE A 201 -18.79 -1.66 -18.77
CA PHE A 201 -19.86 -1.11 -17.93
C PHE A 201 -20.38 -2.12 -16.91
N ASP A 202 -20.66 -3.35 -17.33
CA ASP A 202 -21.16 -4.40 -16.44
C ASP A 202 -20.13 -4.74 -15.33
N GLU A 203 -18.83 -4.73 -15.67
CA GLU A 203 -17.74 -4.92 -14.70
C GLU A 203 -17.61 -3.74 -13.73
N MET A 204 -17.67 -2.50 -14.24
CA MET A 204 -17.65 -1.30 -13.40
C MET A 204 -18.86 -1.25 -12.47
N ASP A 205 -20.07 -1.58 -12.93
CA ASP A 205 -21.28 -1.64 -12.10
C ASP A 205 -21.10 -2.64 -10.95
N THR A 206 -20.48 -3.79 -11.24
CA THR A 206 -20.15 -4.79 -10.22
C THR A 206 -19.16 -4.25 -9.19
N LEU A 207 -18.14 -3.50 -9.62
CA LEU A 207 -17.14 -2.88 -8.76
C LEU A 207 -17.72 -1.74 -7.91
N ILE A 208 -18.56 -0.89 -8.51
CA ILE A 208 -19.31 0.20 -7.87
C ILE A 208 -20.23 -0.36 -6.79
N ALA A 209 -20.98 -1.43 -7.07
CA ALA A 209 -21.86 -2.06 -6.09
C ALA A 209 -21.08 -2.68 -4.91
N LYS A 210 -19.92 -3.29 -5.20
CA LYS A 210 -19.06 -3.88 -4.15
C LYS A 210 -18.41 -2.84 -3.26
N THR A 211 -17.96 -1.72 -3.82
CA THR A 211 -17.35 -0.63 -3.05
C THR A 211 -18.35 0.06 -2.11
N GLN A 212 -19.63 0.18 -2.50
CA GLN A 212 -20.69 0.63 -1.58
C GLN A 212 -20.99 -0.37 -0.47
N SER A 213 -20.99 -1.66 -0.80
CA SER A 213 -21.33 -2.72 0.16
C SER A 213 -20.24 -2.94 1.22
N SER A 214 -19.01 -2.49 0.97
CA SER A 214 -17.88 -2.60 1.92
C SER A 214 -17.85 -1.53 3.01
N GLU A 215 -18.74 -0.54 2.97
CA GLU A 215 -18.87 0.50 4.01
C GLU A 215 -19.85 0.12 5.15
N LEU A 216 -20.49 -1.06 5.06
CA LEU A 216 -21.43 -1.61 6.06
C LEU A 216 -20.84 -2.83 6.79
#